data_AF-A0A127T263-F1
#
_entry.id   AF-A0A127T263-F1
#
_cell.length_a   1.000
_cell.length_b   1.000
_cell.length_c   1.000
_cell.angle_alpha   90.00
_cell.angle_beta   90.00
_cell.angle_gamma   90.00
#
_symmetry.space_group_name_H-M   'P 1'
#
loop_
_entity.id
_entity.type
_entity.pdbx_description
1 polymer ?
#
loop_
_entity_poly.entity_id
_entity_poly.type
_entity_poly.pdbx_seq_one_letter_code
_entity_poly.pdbx_strand_id
1 'polypeptide(L)'
;SPDGPSKLPLSAFDGIQKFKLEGYSAKSFLVITVSPDDVVGGVATLPSYSAPGKEAAGDGISHILFDFSAITGPVTITTPNEPIRGSIYAPDADITIPGSDREFEGQIIAKNLSVLSGGKELHTNLFKGRLGGSCTDETGTFNLQKKLVGVAAGEFPEGTTFPVTATWTADGVETTETFQLPADGTIIDSELTLPEGTVVTLKEGDLPAAPPGYSFVSSDLSADSVTILADGEESIAWSVTNTYEKDEVVVKDGTFNLQKKLVGV
;
A
#
# COMPACT_ATOMS: atom_id res chain seq x y z
N SER A 1 -10.67 19.35 -8.26
CA SER A 1 -9.78 20.51 -8.44
C SER A 1 -8.74 20.20 -9.53
N PRO A 2 -7.99 21.17 -10.10
CA PRO A 2 -6.65 20.89 -10.65
C PRO A 2 -5.76 20.04 -9.72
N ASP A 3 -6.05 20.05 -8.41
CA ASP A 3 -5.37 19.25 -7.37
C ASP A 3 -5.94 17.82 -7.17
N GLY A 4 -6.76 17.31 -8.08
CA GLY A 4 -7.37 15.97 -7.97
C GLY A 4 -8.75 15.96 -7.32
N PRO A 5 -9.26 14.77 -6.89
CA PRO A 5 -10.56 14.66 -6.25
C PRO A 5 -10.55 15.31 -4.86
N SER A 6 -11.59 16.07 -4.56
CA SER A 6 -11.80 16.62 -3.23
C SER A 6 -12.42 15.54 -2.35
N LYS A 7 -11.83 15.27 -1.18
CA LYS A 7 -12.40 14.37 -0.17
C LYS A 7 -12.75 15.19 1.07
N LEU A 8 -14.04 15.24 1.42
CA LEU A 8 -14.56 16.01 2.54
C LEU A 8 -15.40 15.11 3.46
N PRO A 9 -15.36 15.27 4.79
CA PRO A 9 -16.30 14.59 5.68
C PRO A 9 -17.72 15.15 5.51
N LEU A 10 -18.74 14.35 5.82
CA LEU A 10 -20.14 14.80 5.77
C LEU A 10 -20.36 16.02 6.68
N SER A 11 -19.70 16.09 7.82
CA SER A 11 -19.74 17.23 8.75
C SER A 11 -19.30 18.57 8.13
N ALA A 12 -18.56 18.57 7.03
CA ALA A 12 -18.27 19.80 6.26
C ALA A 12 -19.54 20.41 5.64
N PHE A 13 -20.65 19.68 5.63
CA PHE A 13 -21.96 20.08 5.12
C PHE A 13 -22.99 20.31 6.23
N ASP A 14 -22.58 20.45 7.48
CA ASP A 14 -23.51 20.73 8.58
C ASP A 14 -24.34 21.99 8.35
N GLY A 15 -25.66 21.85 8.40
CA GLY A 15 -26.61 22.93 8.09
C GLY A 15 -26.75 23.25 6.58
N ILE A 16 -26.00 22.57 5.71
CA ILE A 16 -26.06 22.74 4.26
C ILE A 16 -27.00 21.69 3.67
N GLN A 17 -28.17 22.13 3.19
CA GLN A 17 -29.13 21.23 2.52
C GLN A 17 -28.80 21.02 1.05
N LYS A 18 -28.17 22.02 0.41
CA LYS A 18 -27.81 22.01 -1.01
C LYS A 18 -26.42 22.56 -1.23
N PHE A 19 -25.70 21.97 -2.18
CA PHE A 19 -24.43 22.49 -2.66
C PHE A 19 -24.38 22.49 -4.19
N LYS A 20 -23.40 23.21 -4.73
CA LYS A 20 -23.04 23.20 -6.15
C LYS A 20 -21.67 22.57 -6.30
N LEU A 21 -21.44 21.94 -7.44
CA LEU A 21 -20.15 21.42 -7.85
C LEU A 21 -19.79 22.04 -9.19
N GLU A 22 -18.63 22.68 -9.27
CA GLU A 22 -18.10 23.33 -10.47
C GLU A 22 -16.72 22.77 -10.80
N GLY A 23 -16.30 22.88 -12.06
CA GLY A 23 -14.97 22.42 -12.49
C GLY A 23 -14.74 20.90 -12.33
N TYR A 24 -15.81 20.11 -12.37
CA TYR A 24 -15.72 18.67 -12.22
C TYR A 24 -15.26 17.98 -13.53
N SER A 25 -14.58 16.85 -13.39
CA SER A 25 -14.10 15.98 -14.46
C SER A 25 -13.83 14.58 -13.90
N ALA A 26 -13.46 13.63 -14.77
CA ALA A 26 -13.04 12.30 -14.33
C ALA A 26 -11.89 12.32 -13.31
N LYS A 27 -11.04 13.37 -13.28
CA LYS A 27 -9.95 13.51 -12.30
C LYS A 27 -10.25 14.52 -11.19
N SER A 28 -11.38 15.21 -11.28
CA SER A 28 -11.79 16.33 -10.43
C SER A 28 -13.23 16.09 -10.01
N PHE A 29 -13.45 15.35 -8.93
CA PHE A 29 -14.78 15.01 -8.44
C PHE A 29 -14.81 15.13 -6.92
N LEU A 30 -16.01 15.05 -6.34
CA LEU A 30 -16.21 15.17 -4.91
C LEU A 30 -16.50 13.79 -4.29
N VAL A 31 -15.71 13.43 -3.27
CA VAL A 31 -15.98 12.33 -2.37
C VAL A 31 -16.41 12.91 -1.02
N ILE A 32 -17.59 12.54 -0.56
CA ILE A 32 -18.12 12.90 0.76
C ILE A 32 -18.06 11.65 1.63
N THR A 33 -17.16 11.61 2.63
CA THR A 33 -17.06 10.45 3.53
C THR A 33 -18.09 10.54 4.63
N VAL A 34 -18.80 9.43 4.85
CA VAL A 34 -19.77 9.26 5.92
C VAL A 34 -19.16 8.34 6.98
N SER A 35 -19.04 8.87 8.19
CA SER A 35 -18.54 8.17 9.37
C SER A 35 -19.69 7.59 10.20
N PRO A 36 -19.42 6.63 11.10
CA PRO A 36 -20.45 6.09 12.00
C PRO A 36 -21.18 7.17 12.83
N ASP A 37 -20.48 8.25 13.21
CA ASP A 37 -21.05 9.34 14.00
C ASP A 37 -22.07 10.18 13.21
N ASP A 38 -22.00 10.14 11.88
CA ASP A 38 -22.95 10.81 10.99
C ASP A 38 -24.30 10.06 10.90
N VAL A 39 -24.37 8.82 11.40
CA VAL A 39 -25.57 7.97 11.37
C VAL A 39 -26.32 8.10 12.69
N VAL A 40 -27.23 9.07 12.75
CA VAL A 40 -28.02 9.34 13.96
C VAL A 40 -29.32 8.54 13.93
N GLY A 41 -29.50 7.64 14.90
CA GLY A 41 -30.72 6.81 14.99
C GLY A 41 -30.93 5.88 13.79
N GLY A 42 -29.84 5.44 13.15
CA GLY A 42 -29.89 4.61 11.94
C GLY A 42 -30.16 5.39 10.65
N VAL A 43 -30.09 6.72 10.68
CA VAL A 43 -30.35 7.58 9.53
C VAL A 43 -29.12 8.42 9.20
N ALA A 44 -28.70 8.39 7.94
CA ALA A 44 -27.74 9.34 7.37
C ALA A 44 -28.50 10.39 6.54
N THR A 45 -28.36 11.67 6.90
CA THR A 45 -28.98 12.78 6.18
C THR A 45 -27.96 13.45 5.29
N LEU A 46 -28.10 13.30 3.97
CA LEU A 46 -27.15 13.81 2.99
C LEU A 46 -27.55 15.20 2.48
N PRO A 47 -26.58 16.08 2.18
CA PRO A 47 -26.81 17.27 1.38
C PRO A 47 -27.12 16.86 -0.07
N SER A 48 -27.96 17.62 -0.77
CA SER A 48 -28.28 17.34 -2.18
C SER A 48 -27.55 18.29 -3.13
N TYR A 49 -27.38 17.86 -4.38
CA TYR A 49 -26.81 18.69 -5.44
C TYR A 49 -27.87 19.61 -6.07
N SER A 50 -27.55 20.91 -6.14
CA SER A 50 -28.34 21.90 -6.86
C SER A 50 -27.82 22.06 -8.29
N ALA A 51 -28.52 21.50 -9.27
CA ALA A 51 -28.24 21.74 -10.68
C ALA A 51 -28.41 23.23 -11.05
N PRO A 52 -27.62 23.77 -12.00
CA PRO A 52 -27.82 25.12 -12.52
C PRO A 52 -29.04 25.17 -13.48
N GLY A 53 -30.25 25.24 -12.95
CA GLY A 53 -31.47 25.45 -13.76
C GLY A 53 -32.09 24.19 -14.39
N LYS A 54 -33.23 24.33 -15.07
CA LYS A 54 -34.05 23.22 -15.61
C LYS A 54 -33.46 22.53 -16.85
N GLU A 55 -32.54 23.19 -17.55
CA GLU A 55 -32.02 22.77 -18.88
C GLU A 55 -30.49 22.57 -18.88
N ALA A 56 -29.77 23.06 -17.87
CA ALA A 56 -28.34 22.76 -17.75
C ALA A 56 -28.19 21.53 -16.87
N ALA A 57 -28.37 20.37 -17.51
CA ALA A 57 -27.85 19.09 -17.05
C ALA A 57 -26.31 19.15 -17.04
N GLY A 58 -25.77 20.00 -16.16
CA GLY A 58 -24.41 19.84 -15.71
C GLY A 58 -24.35 18.49 -15.03
N ASP A 59 -23.70 17.53 -15.69
CA ASP A 59 -23.32 16.17 -15.29
C ASP A 59 -22.58 16.06 -13.93
N GLY A 60 -22.68 17.08 -13.07
CA GLY A 60 -22.05 17.14 -11.75
C GLY A 60 -22.56 16.07 -10.80
N ILE A 61 -23.81 15.59 -10.98
CA ILE A 61 -24.36 14.45 -10.21
C ILE A 61 -23.47 13.21 -10.38
N SER A 62 -23.02 12.92 -11.61
CA SER A 62 -22.10 11.81 -11.89
C SER A 62 -20.69 11.99 -11.33
N HIS A 63 -20.38 13.13 -10.70
CA HIS A 63 -19.07 13.45 -10.12
C HIS A 63 -19.15 13.67 -8.60
N ILE A 64 -20.18 13.14 -7.96
CA ILE A 64 -20.34 13.11 -6.50
C ILE A 64 -20.39 11.65 -6.06
N LEU A 65 -19.57 11.29 -5.08
CA LEU A 65 -19.55 10.00 -4.44
C LEU A 65 -19.73 10.17 -2.92
N PHE A 66 -20.77 9.57 -2.36
CA PHE A 66 -20.90 9.39 -0.92
C PHE A 66 -20.23 8.07 -0.55
N ASP A 67 -19.14 8.16 0.21
CA ASP A 67 -18.33 7.04 0.67
C ASP A 67 -18.80 6.60 2.06
N PHE A 68 -19.58 5.53 2.08
CA PHE A 68 -20.10 4.83 3.26
C PHE A 68 -19.25 3.59 3.60
N SER A 69 -18.02 3.47 3.11
CA SER A 69 -17.15 2.29 3.35
C SER A 69 -16.87 2.03 4.84
N ALA A 70 -17.01 3.04 5.71
CA ALA A 70 -16.89 2.88 7.16
C ALA A 70 -18.18 2.40 7.85
N ILE A 71 -19.29 2.29 7.13
CA ILE A 71 -20.61 1.95 7.70
C ILE A 71 -20.90 0.46 7.49
N THR A 72 -21.41 -0.17 8.54
CA THR A 72 -21.84 -1.58 8.51
C THR A 72 -23.27 -1.70 9.04
N GLY A 73 -23.99 -2.72 8.58
CA GLY A 73 -25.37 -2.97 9.01
C GLY A 73 -26.39 -1.98 8.42
N PRO A 74 -27.61 -1.89 9.00
CA PRO A 74 -28.71 -1.14 8.41
C PRO A 74 -28.54 0.37 8.57
N VAL A 75 -28.69 1.10 7.45
CA VAL A 75 -28.76 2.56 7.44
C VAL A 75 -29.82 3.05 6.45
N THR A 76 -30.62 4.01 6.89
CA THR A 76 -31.57 4.72 6.04
C THR A 76 -30.92 5.99 5.51
N ILE A 77 -30.92 6.17 4.19
CA ILE A 77 -30.37 7.39 3.56
C ILE A 77 -31.52 8.31 3.20
N THR A 78 -31.41 9.57 3.61
CA THR A 78 -32.41 10.60 3.31
C THR A 78 -31.73 11.93 2.94
N THR A 79 -32.52 12.87 2.45
CA THR A 79 -32.16 14.30 2.45
C THR A 79 -33.29 15.09 3.10
N PRO A 80 -33.04 16.33 3.56
CA PRO A 80 -34.08 17.14 4.18
C PRO A 80 -35.28 17.37 3.24
N ASN A 81 -35.06 17.97 2.07
CA ASN A 81 -36.14 18.44 1.18
C ASN A 81 -35.93 18.18 -0.32
N GLU A 82 -34.98 17.32 -0.69
CA GLU A 82 -34.51 17.20 -2.08
C GLU A 82 -34.37 15.74 -2.58
N PRO A 83 -34.28 15.52 -3.90
CA PRO A 83 -33.80 14.25 -4.43
C PRO A 83 -32.43 13.89 -3.86
N ILE A 84 -32.16 12.60 -3.68
CA ILE A 84 -30.80 12.13 -3.38
C ILE A 84 -30.02 12.18 -4.70
N ARG A 85 -28.90 12.91 -4.73
CA ARG A 85 -28.12 13.15 -5.94
C ARG A 85 -26.64 12.88 -5.70
N GLY A 86 -26.09 11.94 -6.45
CA GLY A 86 -24.73 11.46 -6.32
C GLY A 86 -24.71 9.95 -6.12
N SER A 87 -23.58 9.34 -6.44
CA SER A 87 -23.39 7.90 -6.29
C SER A 87 -23.11 7.54 -4.83
N ILE A 88 -23.50 6.34 -4.42
CA ILE A 88 -23.30 5.79 -3.07
C ILE A 88 -22.40 4.55 -3.18
N TYR A 89 -21.31 4.54 -2.41
CA TYR A 89 -20.44 3.37 -2.23
C TYR A 89 -20.49 2.92 -0.77
N ALA A 90 -21.16 1.79 -0.52
CA ALA A 90 -21.48 1.27 0.81
C ALA A 90 -21.33 -0.28 0.85
N PRO A 91 -20.14 -0.82 0.51
CA PRO A 91 -19.96 -2.25 0.23
C PRO A 91 -20.41 -3.19 1.37
N ASP A 92 -20.37 -2.71 2.62
CA ASP A 92 -20.67 -3.51 3.82
C ASP A 92 -21.97 -3.10 4.53
N ALA A 93 -22.70 -2.10 4.02
CA ALA A 93 -23.92 -1.59 4.62
C ALA A 93 -25.20 -2.07 3.92
N ASP A 94 -26.26 -2.22 4.71
CA ASP A 94 -27.61 -2.54 4.24
C ASP A 94 -28.38 -1.22 4.06
N ILE A 95 -28.40 -0.72 2.83
CA ILE A 95 -28.97 0.59 2.51
C ILE A 95 -30.49 0.49 2.37
N THR A 96 -31.20 1.37 3.08
CA THR A 96 -32.63 1.65 2.85
C THR A 96 -32.80 3.05 2.28
N ILE A 97 -33.45 3.17 1.12
CA ILE A 97 -33.98 4.43 0.62
C ILE A 97 -35.47 4.46 0.98
N PRO A 98 -35.92 5.41 1.81
CA PRO A 98 -37.31 5.47 2.25
C PRO A 98 -38.23 5.89 1.09
N GLY A 99 -39.49 5.48 1.17
CA GLY A 99 -40.51 5.90 0.20
C GLY A 99 -40.74 7.41 0.32
N SER A 100 -40.55 8.14 -0.78
CA SER A 100 -40.76 9.59 -0.85
C SER A 100 -41.17 10.00 -2.25
N ASP A 101 -41.81 11.15 -2.41
CA ASP A 101 -42.17 11.70 -3.74
C ASP A 101 -40.97 12.25 -4.53
N ARG A 102 -39.76 11.76 -4.24
CA ARG A 102 -38.48 12.28 -4.73
C ARG A 102 -37.74 11.20 -5.53
N GLU A 103 -36.93 11.65 -6.48
CA GLU A 103 -36.06 10.81 -7.28
C GLU A 103 -34.77 10.47 -6.53
N PHE A 104 -34.14 9.37 -6.92
CA PHE A 104 -32.71 9.12 -6.67
C PHE A 104 -31.97 9.19 -7.99
N GLU A 105 -30.81 9.85 -7.97
CA GLU A 105 -30.03 10.18 -9.16
C GLU A 105 -28.56 9.81 -8.91
N GLY A 106 -28.13 8.65 -9.37
CA GLY A 106 -26.77 8.16 -9.15
C GLY A 106 -26.57 6.67 -9.37
N GLN A 107 -25.39 6.17 -9.02
CA GLN A 107 -25.07 4.74 -8.91
C GLN A 107 -25.11 4.31 -7.45
N ILE A 108 -25.52 3.08 -7.16
CA ILE A 108 -25.47 2.50 -5.80
C ILE A 108 -24.66 1.21 -5.83
N ILE A 109 -23.68 1.11 -4.96
CA ILE A 109 -22.99 -0.13 -4.60
C ILE A 109 -23.24 -0.34 -3.11
N ALA A 110 -23.96 -1.40 -2.75
CA ALA A 110 -24.31 -1.70 -1.36
C ALA A 110 -24.31 -3.21 -1.11
N LYS A 111 -24.12 -3.63 0.15
CA LYS A 111 -24.27 -5.04 0.55
C LYS A 111 -25.68 -5.54 0.26
N ASN A 112 -26.67 -4.78 0.71
CA ASN A 112 -28.08 -4.96 0.41
C ASN A 112 -28.71 -3.60 0.10
N LEU A 113 -29.70 -3.59 -0.80
CA LEU A 113 -30.45 -2.38 -1.15
C LEU A 113 -31.95 -2.64 -1.02
N SER A 114 -32.61 -1.85 -0.17
CA SER A 114 -34.06 -1.79 -0.04
C SER A 114 -34.57 -0.42 -0.47
N VAL A 115 -35.43 -0.39 -1.49
CA VAL A 115 -36.11 0.85 -1.94
C VAL A 115 -37.58 0.71 -1.64
N LEU A 116 -38.08 1.48 -0.67
CA LEU A 116 -39.47 1.36 -0.22
C LEU A 116 -40.43 2.04 -1.19
N SER A 117 -41.62 1.43 -1.37
CA SER A 117 -42.68 1.93 -2.25
C SER A 117 -43.15 3.34 -1.88
N GLY A 118 -43.49 4.16 -2.88
CA GLY A 118 -43.88 5.57 -2.71
C GLY A 118 -42.88 6.57 -3.31
N GLY A 119 -41.72 6.06 -3.76
CA GLY A 119 -40.73 6.71 -4.63
C GLY A 119 -41.28 7.26 -5.95
N LYS A 120 -40.62 8.27 -6.54
CA LYS A 120 -40.73 8.56 -7.98
C LYS A 120 -39.90 7.55 -8.80
N GLU A 121 -38.82 7.99 -9.44
CA GLU A 121 -37.97 7.19 -10.31
C GLU A 121 -36.56 7.05 -9.72
N LEU A 122 -35.87 5.96 -10.07
CA LEU A 122 -34.44 5.80 -9.86
C LEU A 122 -33.76 6.04 -11.20
N HIS A 123 -32.96 7.11 -11.30
CA HIS A 123 -32.15 7.40 -12.47
C HIS A 123 -30.71 6.97 -12.20
N THR A 124 -30.24 6.01 -12.99
CA THR A 124 -28.89 5.47 -12.86
C THR A 124 -27.88 6.36 -13.58
N ASN A 125 -27.54 7.50 -12.99
CA ASN A 125 -26.42 8.31 -13.45
C ASN A 125 -25.12 7.68 -12.94
N LEU A 126 -24.40 6.97 -13.82
CA LEU A 126 -23.13 6.32 -13.46
C LEU A 126 -22.13 7.33 -12.91
N PHE A 127 -21.35 6.91 -11.91
CA PHE A 127 -20.23 7.69 -11.44
C PHE A 127 -19.15 7.79 -12.54
N LYS A 128 -18.69 9.00 -12.83
CA LYS A 128 -17.70 9.32 -13.87
C LYS A 128 -16.34 9.71 -13.31
N GLY A 129 -16.22 9.82 -11.98
CA GLY A 129 -14.93 10.02 -11.33
C GLY A 129 -14.05 8.77 -11.46
N ARG A 130 -12.75 8.99 -11.66
CA ARG A 130 -11.71 7.98 -11.66
C ARG A 130 -10.90 8.15 -10.40
N LEU A 131 -11.12 7.28 -9.41
CA LEU A 131 -10.27 7.21 -8.23
C LEU A 131 -8.82 7.01 -8.69
N GLY A 132 -7.91 7.84 -8.16
CA GLY A 132 -6.47 7.66 -8.36
C GLY A 132 -6.06 6.31 -7.78
N GLY A 133 -5.10 5.68 -8.45
CA GLY A 133 -4.94 4.24 -8.39
C GLY A 133 -4.82 3.77 -9.83
N SER A 134 -3.60 3.44 -10.19
CA SER A 134 -3.31 2.76 -11.43
C SER A 134 -4.00 1.38 -11.29
N CYS A 135 -5.19 1.21 -11.88
CA CYS A 135 -5.49 -0.06 -12.52
C CYS A 135 -4.81 -0.07 -13.90
N THR A 136 -3.62 0.51 -13.97
CA THR A 136 -2.71 0.27 -15.07
C THR A 136 -1.93 -0.95 -14.64
N ASP A 137 -1.71 -1.88 -15.56
CA ASP A 137 -0.75 -2.97 -15.40
C ASP A 137 0.68 -2.40 -15.41
N GLU A 138 0.92 -1.29 -14.71
CA GLU A 138 2.25 -0.75 -14.47
C GLU A 138 2.90 -1.68 -13.47
N THR A 139 3.99 -2.26 -13.92
CA THR A 139 4.77 -3.22 -13.18
C THR A 139 6.15 -2.66 -12.95
N GLY A 140 6.83 -3.25 -11.98
CA GLY A 140 8.20 -2.93 -11.66
C GLY A 140 8.95 -4.16 -11.18
N THR A 141 10.23 -3.94 -10.96
CA THR A 141 11.13 -4.91 -10.36
C THR A 141 11.91 -4.27 -9.21
N PHE A 142 12.76 -5.07 -8.58
CA PHE A 142 13.69 -4.60 -7.56
C PHE A 142 14.99 -5.38 -7.68
N ASN A 143 16.06 -4.79 -7.15
CA ASN A 143 17.36 -5.43 -7.10
C ASN A 143 17.87 -5.47 -5.67
N LEU A 144 18.81 -6.36 -5.44
CA LEU A 144 19.31 -6.73 -4.13
C LEU A 144 20.84 -6.73 -4.16
N GLN A 145 21.47 -6.29 -3.07
CA GLN A 145 22.93 -6.33 -2.96
C GLN A 145 23.39 -6.78 -1.57
N LYS A 146 24.39 -7.67 -1.53
CA LYS A 146 25.10 -8.00 -0.29
C LYS A 146 26.23 -7.02 -0.04
N LYS A 147 26.38 -6.59 1.22
CA LYS A 147 27.53 -5.82 1.68
C LYS A 147 28.22 -6.54 2.81
N LEU A 148 29.55 -6.49 2.83
CA LEU A 148 30.40 -7.06 3.86
C LEU A 148 31.25 -5.95 4.48
N VAL A 149 31.31 -5.93 5.81
CA VAL A 149 32.15 -5.02 6.59
C VAL A 149 33.08 -5.85 7.47
N GLY A 150 34.35 -5.44 7.55
CA GLY A 150 35.36 -6.08 8.42
C GLY A 150 35.93 -7.41 7.88
N VAL A 151 35.40 -7.94 6.79
CA VAL A 151 35.96 -9.07 6.03
C VAL A 151 35.90 -8.77 4.54
N ALA A 152 36.92 -9.18 3.79
CA ALA A 152 36.92 -9.06 2.34
C ALA A 152 36.18 -10.25 1.71
N ALA A 153 35.46 -10.03 0.61
CA ALA A 153 34.74 -11.10 -0.09
C ALA A 153 35.63 -12.30 -0.47
N GLY A 154 36.88 -12.04 -0.85
CA GLY A 154 37.86 -13.08 -1.20
C GLY A 154 38.34 -13.97 -0.04
N GLU A 155 37.96 -13.66 1.21
CA GLU A 155 38.19 -14.55 2.36
C GLU A 155 37.17 -15.70 2.39
N PHE A 156 36.00 -15.51 1.76
CA PHE A 156 35.03 -16.58 1.59
C PHE A 156 35.45 -17.54 0.46
N PRO A 157 35.03 -18.81 0.52
CA PRO A 157 35.13 -19.70 -0.64
C PRO A 157 34.49 -19.06 -1.88
N GLU A 158 35.12 -19.26 -3.04
CA GLU A 158 34.61 -18.78 -4.31
C GLU A 158 33.17 -19.26 -4.55
N GLY A 159 32.29 -18.35 -4.98
CA GLY A 159 30.87 -18.64 -5.19
C GLY A 159 30.00 -18.63 -3.93
N THR A 160 30.53 -18.23 -2.77
CA THR A 160 29.73 -18.07 -1.55
C THR A 160 28.61 -17.03 -1.77
N THR A 161 27.41 -17.39 -1.34
CA THR A 161 26.20 -16.57 -1.44
C THR A 161 25.49 -16.50 -0.09
N PHE A 162 24.67 -15.47 0.07
CA PHE A 162 23.83 -15.21 1.24
C PHE A 162 22.36 -15.28 0.82
N PRO A 163 21.55 -16.18 1.39
CA PRO A 163 20.15 -16.30 1.03
C PRO A 163 19.33 -15.13 1.61
N VAL A 164 18.43 -14.56 0.81
CA VAL A 164 17.40 -13.61 1.26
C VAL A 164 16.05 -14.06 0.74
N THR A 165 15.07 -14.17 1.63
CA THR A 165 13.69 -14.48 1.29
C THR A 165 12.89 -13.19 1.12
N ALA A 166 12.26 -13.04 -0.03
CA ALA A 166 11.23 -12.05 -0.33
C ALA A 166 9.84 -12.63 -0.07
N THR A 167 8.95 -11.83 0.51
CA THR A 167 7.56 -12.20 0.78
C THR A 167 6.62 -11.07 0.36
N TRP A 168 5.57 -11.41 -0.40
CA TRP A 168 4.54 -10.46 -0.83
C TRP A 168 3.18 -11.16 -0.94
N THR A 169 2.12 -10.39 -1.18
CA THR A 169 0.78 -10.94 -1.45
C THR A 169 0.48 -10.86 -2.94
N ALA A 170 0.11 -12.00 -3.55
CA ALA A 170 -0.39 -12.09 -4.92
C ALA A 170 -1.77 -12.76 -4.89
N ASP A 171 -2.77 -12.12 -5.49
CA ASP A 171 -4.16 -12.62 -5.53
C ASP A 171 -4.72 -13.02 -4.16
N GLY A 172 -4.35 -12.29 -3.11
CA GLY A 172 -4.77 -12.55 -1.73
C GLY A 172 -4.04 -13.72 -1.04
N VAL A 173 -3.00 -14.27 -1.67
CA VAL A 173 -2.18 -15.36 -1.16
C VAL A 173 -0.76 -14.88 -0.90
N GLU A 174 -0.21 -15.24 0.26
CA GLU A 174 1.20 -14.99 0.57
C GLU A 174 2.09 -15.84 -0.36
N THR A 175 2.98 -15.16 -1.07
CA THR A 175 3.94 -15.74 -2.01
C THR A 175 5.35 -15.42 -1.55
N THR A 176 6.28 -16.36 -1.74
CA THR A 176 7.68 -16.18 -1.34
C THR A 176 8.65 -16.61 -2.43
N GLU A 177 9.81 -15.99 -2.43
CA GLU A 177 10.93 -16.33 -3.31
C GLU A 177 12.26 -16.11 -2.58
N THR A 178 13.30 -16.86 -2.93
CA THR A 178 14.61 -16.75 -2.29
C THR A 178 15.69 -16.41 -3.30
N PHE A 179 16.43 -15.35 -3.01
CA PHE A 179 17.55 -14.85 -3.81
C PHE A 179 18.87 -15.21 -3.14
N GLN A 180 19.89 -15.53 -3.96
CA GLN A 180 21.23 -15.84 -3.49
C GLN A 180 22.16 -14.67 -3.81
N LEU A 181 22.47 -13.84 -2.82
CA LEU A 181 23.31 -12.67 -3.04
C LEU A 181 24.80 -13.02 -2.94
N PRO A 182 25.61 -12.77 -3.97
CA PRO A 182 27.04 -13.05 -3.96
C PRO A 182 27.80 -12.26 -2.88
N ALA A 183 28.78 -12.92 -2.24
CA ALA A 183 29.65 -12.28 -1.25
C ALA A 183 30.48 -11.11 -1.82
N ASP A 184 30.74 -11.09 -3.13
CA ASP A 184 31.49 -10.04 -3.83
C ASP A 184 30.72 -8.72 -4.03
N GLY A 185 29.44 -8.69 -3.65
CA GLY A 185 28.59 -7.51 -3.75
C GLY A 185 28.03 -7.25 -5.15
N THR A 186 28.10 -8.23 -6.04
CA THR A 186 27.35 -8.20 -7.31
C THR A 186 25.86 -7.96 -7.04
N ILE A 187 25.27 -7.04 -7.81
CA ILE A 187 23.83 -6.72 -7.73
C ILE A 187 23.06 -7.84 -8.41
N ILE A 188 21.99 -8.31 -7.76
CA ILE A 188 21.05 -9.28 -8.31
C ILE A 188 19.76 -8.55 -8.61
N ASP A 189 19.36 -8.54 -9.87
CA ASP A 189 17.99 -8.18 -10.26
C ASP A 189 17.06 -9.33 -9.87
N SER A 190 15.89 -9.03 -9.30
CA SER A 190 14.97 -10.09 -8.88
C SER A 190 14.34 -10.81 -10.07
N GLU A 191 14.38 -10.21 -11.27
CA GLU A 191 13.68 -10.66 -12.49
C GLU A 191 12.15 -10.76 -12.33
N LEU A 192 11.62 -10.37 -11.18
CA LEU A 192 10.20 -10.34 -10.92
C LEU A 192 9.56 -9.12 -11.58
N THR A 193 8.36 -9.33 -12.09
CA THR A 193 7.48 -8.30 -12.62
C THR A 193 6.26 -8.23 -11.71
N LEU A 194 6.28 -7.29 -10.77
CA LEU A 194 5.24 -7.12 -9.76
C LEU A 194 4.44 -5.84 -10.02
N PRO A 195 3.14 -5.79 -9.70
CA PRO A 195 2.36 -4.55 -9.80
C PRO A 195 3.00 -3.41 -9.01
N GLU A 196 2.96 -2.19 -9.57
CA GLU A 196 3.31 -0.96 -8.85
C GLU A 196 2.59 -0.89 -7.50
N GLY A 197 3.30 -0.46 -6.45
CA GLY A 197 2.77 -0.37 -5.10
C GLY A 197 2.77 -1.71 -4.33
N THR A 198 3.17 -2.82 -4.94
CA THR A 198 3.40 -4.08 -4.21
C THR A 198 4.46 -3.85 -3.14
N VAL A 199 4.16 -4.27 -1.90
CA VAL A 199 5.12 -4.23 -0.79
C VAL A 199 5.76 -5.61 -0.63
N VAL A 200 7.08 -5.66 -0.78
CA VAL A 200 7.88 -6.88 -0.64
C VAL A 200 8.69 -6.80 0.65
N THR A 201 8.43 -7.70 1.59
CA THR A 201 9.22 -7.83 2.83
C THR A 201 10.44 -8.69 2.56
N LEU A 202 11.61 -8.28 3.03
CA LEU A 202 12.88 -8.96 2.76
C LEU A 202 13.52 -9.41 4.08
N LYS A 203 13.98 -10.65 4.12
CA LYS A 203 14.62 -11.24 5.30
C LYS A 203 15.86 -12.02 4.92
N GLU A 204 16.98 -11.74 5.56
CA GLU A 204 18.19 -12.56 5.43
C GLU A 204 17.96 -13.93 6.08
N GLY A 205 18.35 -14.98 5.36
CA GLY A 205 18.24 -16.37 5.78
C GLY A 205 19.47 -16.83 6.58
N ASP A 206 19.67 -18.14 6.61
CA ASP A 206 20.80 -18.74 7.32
C ASP A 206 22.13 -18.33 6.67
N LEU A 207 23.05 -17.84 7.49
CA LEU A 207 24.35 -17.37 7.03
C LEU A 207 25.25 -18.55 6.62
N PRO A 208 26.05 -18.40 5.55
CA PRO A 208 27.14 -19.33 5.29
C PRO A 208 28.16 -19.29 6.44
N ALA A 209 29.01 -20.33 6.52
CA ALA A 209 30.08 -20.36 7.50
C ALA A 209 31.00 -19.13 7.35
N ALA A 210 31.37 -18.51 8.47
CA ALA A 210 32.32 -17.42 8.49
C ALA A 210 33.71 -17.92 8.00
N PRO A 211 34.50 -17.06 7.33
CA PRO A 211 35.86 -17.40 6.93
C PRO A 211 36.74 -17.74 8.14
N PRO A 212 37.77 -18.59 7.99
CA PRO A 212 38.68 -18.91 9.08
C PRO A 212 39.32 -17.66 9.70
N GLY A 213 39.23 -17.52 11.02
CA GLY A 213 39.77 -16.37 11.75
C GLY A 213 38.88 -15.13 11.72
N TYR A 214 37.61 -15.27 11.34
CA TYR A 214 36.61 -14.22 11.43
C TYR A 214 35.34 -14.74 12.14
N SER A 215 34.73 -13.85 12.91
CA SER A 215 33.45 -14.08 13.59
C SER A 215 32.39 -13.11 13.06
N PHE A 216 31.17 -13.60 12.85
CA PHE A 216 30.01 -12.76 12.51
C PHE A 216 29.59 -11.93 13.73
N VAL A 217 29.24 -10.67 13.50
CA VAL A 217 28.86 -9.70 14.55
C VAL A 217 27.42 -9.25 14.41
N SER A 218 27.04 -8.69 13.26
CA SER A 218 25.69 -8.13 13.05
C SER A 218 25.26 -8.19 11.58
N SER A 219 23.95 -8.10 11.38
CA SER A 219 23.32 -7.88 10.08
C SER A 219 22.43 -6.64 10.16
N ASP A 220 22.57 -5.75 9.17
CA ASP A 220 21.83 -4.49 9.08
C ASP A 220 21.17 -4.39 7.69
N LEU A 221 19.84 -4.37 7.68
CA LEU A 221 19.02 -4.20 6.47
C LEU A 221 18.90 -2.71 6.13
N SER A 222 18.91 -2.34 4.85
CA SER A 222 18.63 -0.95 4.44
C SER A 222 17.18 -0.53 4.70
N ALA A 223 16.26 -1.49 4.72
CA ALA A 223 14.84 -1.35 5.08
C ALA A 223 14.25 -2.73 5.38
N ASP A 224 13.12 -2.81 6.10
CA ASP A 224 12.41 -4.09 6.31
C ASP A 224 11.66 -4.56 5.05
N SER A 225 11.30 -3.61 4.18
CA SER A 225 10.57 -3.87 2.93
C SER A 225 10.94 -2.88 1.84
N VAL A 226 10.60 -3.24 0.60
CA VAL A 226 10.61 -2.36 -0.57
C VAL A 226 9.22 -2.22 -1.14
N THR A 227 8.91 -1.05 -1.69
CA THR A 227 7.68 -0.82 -2.46
C THR A 227 8.05 -0.77 -3.93
N ILE A 228 7.37 -1.57 -4.75
CA ILE A 228 7.61 -1.63 -6.19
C ILE A 228 7.19 -0.30 -6.84
N LEU A 229 8.12 0.31 -7.56
CA LEU A 229 7.90 1.50 -8.36
C LEU A 229 7.61 1.09 -9.81
N ALA A 230 7.02 1.98 -10.61
CA ALA A 230 6.83 1.73 -12.02
C ALA A 230 8.17 1.55 -12.77
N ASP A 231 8.17 0.70 -13.80
CA ASP A 231 9.33 0.44 -14.66
C ASP A 231 9.99 1.74 -15.16
N GLY A 232 11.32 1.81 -15.06
CA GLY A 232 12.13 2.96 -15.49
C GLY A 232 12.48 3.96 -14.37
N GLU A 233 11.97 3.77 -13.16
CA GLU A 233 12.46 4.45 -11.96
C GLU A 233 13.78 3.82 -11.49
N GLU A 234 14.87 4.61 -11.43
CA GLU A 234 16.19 4.10 -11.08
C GLU A 234 16.46 4.12 -9.56
N SER A 235 16.88 2.99 -8.98
CA SER A 235 18.00 2.85 -8.03
C SER A 235 18.04 1.46 -7.40
N ILE A 236 19.12 1.19 -6.64
CA ILE A 236 19.27 -0.07 -5.90
C ILE A 236 18.22 -0.12 -4.79
N ALA A 237 17.24 -1.03 -4.87
CA ALA A 237 16.07 -0.98 -4.02
C ALA A 237 16.35 -1.48 -2.58
N TRP A 238 17.32 -2.39 -2.41
CA TRP A 238 17.61 -2.93 -1.09
C TRP A 238 19.02 -3.53 -0.96
N SER A 239 19.60 -3.44 0.25
CA SER A 239 20.83 -4.13 0.59
C SER A 239 20.84 -4.64 2.03
N VAL A 240 21.60 -5.69 2.28
CA VAL A 240 21.89 -6.21 3.62
C VAL A 240 23.39 -6.23 3.88
N THR A 241 23.79 -5.66 5.01
CA THR A 241 25.19 -5.52 5.40
C THR A 241 25.51 -6.48 6.54
N ASN A 242 26.43 -7.42 6.34
CA ASN A 242 26.97 -8.23 7.42
C ASN A 242 28.31 -7.69 7.90
N THR A 243 28.42 -7.51 9.21
CA THR A 243 29.65 -7.11 9.88
C THR A 243 30.34 -8.34 10.46
N TYR A 244 31.63 -8.46 10.17
CA TYR A 244 32.51 -9.48 10.72
C TYR A 244 33.69 -8.81 11.43
N GLU A 245 34.23 -9.49 12.43
CA GLU A 245 35.46 -9.09 13.10
C GLU A 245 36.50 -10.19 12.94
N LYS A 246 37.77 -9.79 12.86
CA LYS A 246 38.88 -10.73 12.84
C LYS A 246 39.11 -11.26 14.24
N ASP A 247 39.15 -12.58 14.39
CA ASP A 247 39.37 -13.23 15.68
C ASP A 247 40.73 -12.81 16.26
N GLU A 248 40.77 -12.57 17.58
CA GLU A 248 42.03 -12.28 18.25
C GLU A 248 42.98 -13.48 18.13
N VAL A 249 44.16 -13.24 17.56
CA VAL A 249 45.23 -14.24 17.57
C VAL A 249 45.78 -14.30 18.99
N VAL A 250 45.34 -15.30 19.76
CA VAL A 250 45.99 -15.63 21.04
C VAL A 250 47.38 -16.20 20.72
N VAL A 251 48.39 -15.33 20.72
CA VAL A 251 49.78 -15.76 20.64
C VAL A 251 50.11 -16.46 21.96
N LYS A 252 50.25 -17.79 21.92
CA LYS A 252 50.86 -18.53 23.03
C LYS A 252 52.38 -18.47 22.85
N ASP A 253 53.02 -17.53 23.53
CA ASP A 253 54.47 -17.49 23.60
C ASP A 253 55.00 -18.77 24.27
N GLY A 254 55.88 -19.49 23.58
CA GLY A 254 56.59 -20.65 24.10
C GLY A 254 58.07 -20.33 24.28
N THR A 255 58.65 -20.70 25.42
CA THR A 255 60.10 -20.62 25.63
C THR A 255 60.76 -21.96 25.27
N PHE A 256 61.92 -21.93 24.62
CA PHE A 256 62.82 -23.09 24.51
C PHE A 256 64.13 -22.81 25.23
N ASN A 257 64.69 -23.85 25.88
CA ASN A 257 65.99 -23.77 26.55
C ASN A 257 67.05 -24.45 25.69
N LEU A 258 68.17 -23.78 25.45
CA LEU A 258 69.36 -24.35 24.83
C LEU A 258 70.41 -24.65 25.91
N GLN A 259 70.89 -25.89 25.98
CA GLN A 259 72.03 -26.27 26.80
C GLN A 259 73.17 -26.75 25.92
N LYS A 260 74.35 -26.13 26.03
CA LYS A 260 75.57 -26.66 25.42
C LYS A 260 76.15 -27.74 26.32
N LYS A 261 76.25 -28.97 25.81
CA LYS A 261 76.93 -30.09 26.48
C LYS A 261 78.30 -30.30 25.84
N LEU A 262 79.36 -30.20 26.64
CA LEU A 262 80.72 -30.59 26.23
C LEU A 262 80.96 -32.03 26.72
N VAL A 263 81.51 -32.89 25.86
CA VAL A 263 81.84 -34.29 26.16
C VAL A 263 83.29 -34.54 25.78
N GLY A 264 84.08 -35.10 26.70
CA GLY A 264 85.47 -35.55 26.43
C GLY A 264 86.58 -34.57 26.85
N VAL A 265 86.46 -33.91 28.01
CA VAL A 265 87.59 -33.21 28.67
C VAL A 265 88.03 -34.01 29.88
#